data_AF-A0A8J7CWD8-F1
#
_entry.id   AF-A0A8J7CWD8-F1
#
_cell.length_a   1.000
_cell.length_b   1.000
_cell.length_c   1.000
_cell.angle_alpha   90.00
_cell.angle_beta   90.00
_cell.angle_gamma   90.00
#
_symmetry.space_group_name_H-M   'P 1'
#
loop_
_entity.id
_entity.type
_entity.pdbx_description
1 polymer ?
#
loop_
_entity_poly.entity_id
_entity_poly.type
_entity_poly.pdbx_seq_one_letter_code
_entity_poly.pdbx_strand_id
1 'polypeptide(L)' 'MNTVVRVSAFWDSEAEVWVASSDDLPGLVTEASTIEVLTEKLKVIIPELCELNQVED' A
#
# COMPACT_ATOMS: atom_id res chain seq x y z
N MET A 1 -0.94 11.27 -16.26
CA MET A 1 -2.15 10.46 -16.53
C MET A 1 -2.57 9.82 -15.20
N ASN A 2 -3.46 8.83 -15.18
CA ASN A 2 -3.88 8.14 -13.94
C ASN A 2 -3.23 6.76 -13.89
N THR A 3 -2.24 6.56 -13.01
CA THR A 3 -1.68 5.24 -12.71
C THR A 3 -2.63 4.49 -11.77
N VAL A 4 -2.94 3.23 -12.10
CA VAL A 4 -3.76 2.35 -11.25
C VAL A 4 -2.84 1.32 -10.60
N VAL A 5 -2.71 1.38 -9.27
CA VAL A 5 -1.97 0.40 -8.48
C VAL A 5 -2.95 -0.54 -7.79
N ARG A 6 -2.76 -1.85 -7.94
CA ARG A 6 -3.54 -2.85 -7.20
C ARG A 6 -2.85 -3.18 -5.89
N VAL A 7 -3.59 -3.07 -4.80
CA VAL A 7 -3.11 -3.38 -3.46
C VAL A 7 -3.95 -4.51 -2.88
N SER A 8 -3.29 -5.56 -2.42
CA SER A 8 -3.90 -6.64 -1.65
C SER A 8 -3.79 -6.31 -0.18
N ALA A 9 -4.89 -6.43 0.55
CA ALA A 9 -4.90 -6.27 1.99
C ALA A 9 -5.60 -7.45 2.67
N PHE A 10 -5.05 -7.90 3.79
CA PHE A 10 -5.65 -8.94 4.62
C PHE A 10 -5.54 -8.57 6.10
N TRP A 11 -6.45 -9.11 6.91
CA TRP A 11 -6.41 -8.99 8.36
C TRP A 11 -5.51 -10.10 8.94
N ASP A 12 -4.47 -9.70 9.66
CA ASP A 12 -3.66 -10.59 10.50
C ASP A 12 -4.26 -10.62 11.90
N SER A 13 -4.83 -11.77 12.28
CA SER A 13 -5.48 -11.95 13.58
C SER A 13 -4.50 -12.14 14.74
N GLU A 14 -3.25 -12.54 14.48
CA GLU A 14 -2.24 -12.71 15.53
C GLU A 14 -1.67 -11.35 15.94
N ALA A 15 -1.45 -10.47 14.98
CA ALA A 15 -0.95 -9.12 15.21
C ALA A 15 -2.05 -8.06 15.43
N GLU A 16 -3.32 -8.41 15.17
CA GLU A 16 -4.46 -7.50 15.21
C GLU A 16 -4.27 -6.25 14.32
N VAL A 17 -3.77 -6.47 13.10
CA VAL A 17 -3.55 -5.42 12.11
C VAL A 17 -4.02 -5.84 10.72
N TRP A 18 -4.38 -4.86 9.91
CA TRP A 18 -4.44 -5.02 8.47
C TRP A 18 -3.04 -4.88 7.88
N VAL A 19 -2.68 -5.80 6.99
CA VAL A 19 -1.42 -5.80 6.24
C VAL A 19 -1.74 -5.57 4.77
N ALA A 20 -1.02 -4.66 4.11
CA ALA A 20 -1.12 -4.39 2.68
C ALA A 20 0.21 -4.63 1.97
N SER A 21 0.12 -5.17 0.76
CA SER A 21 1.23 -5.26 -0.19
C SER A 21 0.75 -5.15 -1.64
N SER A 22 1.69 -4.93 -2.57
CA SER A 22 1.42 -4.97 -4.00
C SER A 22 2.57 -5.62 -4.74
N ASP A 23 2.23 -6.54 -5.66
CA ASP A 23 3.19 -7.11 -6.61
C ASP A 23 3.49 -6.13 -7.76
N ASP A 24 2.58 -5.19 -8.02
CA ASP A 24 2.69 -4.19 -9.10
C ASP A 24 3.53 -2.98 -8.68
N LEU A 25 3.74 -2.76 -7.37
CA LEU A 25 4.50 -1.64 -6.83
C LEU A 25 5.60 -2.14 -5.87
N PRO A 26 6.83 -2.35 -6.37
CA PRO A 26 7.94 -2.81 -5.56
C PRO A 26 8.19 -1.93 -4.34
N GLY A 27 8.37 -2.57 -3.19
CA GLY A 27 8.59 -1.88 -1.91
C GLY A 27 7.31 -1.49 -1.17
N LEU A 28 6.12 -1.71 -1.75
CA LEU A 28 4.87 -1.50 -1.01
C LEU A 28 4.60 -2.66 -0.07
N VAL A 29 4.95 -2.49 1.20
CA VAL A 29 4.52 -3.33 2.33
C VAL A 29 4.26 -2.43 3.53
N THR A 30 3.05 -2.47 4.10
CA THR A 30 2.72 -1.68 5.29
C THR A 30 1.52 -2.25 6.05
N GLU A 31 1.35 -1.86 7.30
CA GLU A 31 0.27 -2.34 8.16
C GLU A 31 -0.37 -1.23 9.02
N ALA A 32 -1.59 -1.44 9.49
CA ALA A 32 -2.25 -0.58 10.48
C ALA A 32 -3.35 -1.30 11.25
N SER A 33 -3.71 -0.80 12.44
CA SER A 33 -4.74 -1.40 13.30
C SER A 33 -6.17 -1.36 12.74
N THR A 34 -6.46 -0.48 11.77
CA THR A 34 -7.76 -0.45 11.08
C THR A 34 -7.57 -0.24 9.58
N ILE A 35 -8.59 -0.64 8.80
CA ILE A 35 -8.55 -0.50 7.34
C ILE A 35 -8.54 0.98 6.91
N GLU A 36 -9.16 1.86 7.69
CA GLU A 36 -9.17 3.31 7.46
C GLU A 36 -7.76 3.90 7.66
N VAL A 37 -7.09 3.55 8.75
CA VAL A 37 -5.71 4.02 9.00
C VAL A 37 -4.77 3.46 7.94
N LEU A 38 -4.93 2.20 7.54
CA LEU A 38 -4.16 1.61 6.46
C LEU A 38 -4.36 2.37 5.14
N THR A 39 -5.60 2.73 4.84
CA THR A 39 -5.95 3.50 3.63
C THR A 39 -5.28 4.88 3.63
N GLU A 40 -5.28 5.60 4.75
CA GLU A 40 -4.58 6.89 4.85
C GLU A 40 -3.06 6.75 4.67
N LYS A 41 -2.44 5.69 5.22
CA LYS A 41 -1.01 5.41 4.99
C LYS A 41 -0.73 5.14 3.51
N LEU A 42 -1.57 4.34 2.84
CA LEU A 42 -1.41 4.01 1.43
C LEU A 42 -1.46 5.24 0.52
N LYS A 43 -2.30 6.24 0.84
CA LYS A 43 -2.38 7.50 0.09
C LYS A 43 -1.05 8.30 0.07
N VAL A 44 -0.19 8.10 1.07
CA VAL A 44 1.12 8.75 1.16
C VAL A 44 2.21 7.87 0.55
N ILE A 45 2.23 6.58 0.92
CA ILE A 45 3.30 5.65 0.51
C ILE A 45 3.25 5.35 -0.99
N ILE A 46 2.06 5.19 -1.58
CA ILE A 46 1.93 4.80 -2.99
C ILE A 46 2.55 5.86 -3.92
N PRO A 47 2.21 7.17 -3.83
CA PRO A 47 2.85 8.19 -4.66
C PRO A 47 4.38 8.22 -4.50
N GLU A 48 4.89 8.17 -3.28
CA GLU A 48 6.33 8.19 -3.01
C GLU A 48 7.04 6.99 -3.66
N LEU A 49 6.48 5.79 -3.54
CA LEU A 49 7.03 4.60 -4.17
C LEU A 49 6.91 4.62 -5.68
N CYS A 50 5.85 5.19 -6.26
CA CYS A 50 5.75 5.37 -7.70
C CYS A 50 6.88 6.29 -8.22
N GLU A 51 7.13 7.41 -7.54
CA GLU A 51 8.22 8.32 -7.87
C GLU A 51 9.60 7.64 -7.76
N LEU A 52 9.86 6.94 -6.66
CA LEU A 52 11.14 6.28 -6.40
C LEU A 52 11.44 5.16 -7.40
N ASN A 53 10.42 4.39 -7.78
CA ASN A 53 10.58 3.27 -8.70
C ASN A 53 10.56 3.69 -10.18
N GLN A 54 10.42 4.99 -10.47
CA GLN A 54 10.22 5.49 -11.84
C GLN A 54 9.08 4.74 -12.53
N VAL A 55 8.02 4.46 -11.78
CA VAL A 55 6.77 3.97 -12.35
C VAL A 55 6.17 5.18 -13.07
N GLU A 56 6.61 5.36 -14.31
CA GLU A 56 6.11 6.39 -15.21
C GLU A 56 4.66 6.09 -15.64
N ASP A 57 3.99 7.12 -16.15
CA ASP A 57 2.62 7.08 -16.72
C ASP A 57 2.42 5.97 -17.78
#